data_AF-A0A2J2H6A0-F1
#
_entry.id   AF-A0A2J2H6A0-F1
#
_cell.length_a   1.000
_cell.length_b   1.000
_cell.length_c   1.000
_cell.angle_alpha   90.00
_cell.angle_beta   90.00
_cell.angle_gamma   90.00
#
_symmetry.space_group_name_H-M   'P 1'
#
loop_
_entity.id
_entity.type
_entity.pdbx_description
1 polymer ?
#
loop_
_entity_poly.entity_id
_entity_poly.type
_entity_poly.pdbx_seq_one_letter_code
_entity_poly.pdbx_strand_id
1 'polypeptide(L)'
;MERRFSIDELGRRLELALKPIEKPPSLDGVLAAVGRNGKLRGPADWVFPAWRLYVDYVVEEIIGRFKPSAEEEEQLRDFGRKLDTLLGQAEGQARAKLEAVYKAVVDGTYRMEGGRLYAPDGAWMYIAKVAAPRIAIHGVSASAHFPDVLKLPRERLELLQLGWRASDEGNNGGRPFMGTTQPWQVFAWTAARYGELYVYVDSVILTREGASVEVTIIAKSWRQRRSKAEAIDLVASHLRRGEWAPLLTMWLGDGDAKRRDVLSSDYELVIATKEPWRLGSSKSTREALVATGKEAFERLGESAGAYGVLLDLLKAHKWIDVKLATDDGFRAAFKLKAKKRSIDVLREAFGQNGEIPTEQFSYAEDGQRRGAVVVADVVMHLELVGGRGGSLLAEYFTRDVGRALAAARRLESAGLKPNVVRSGPNYVVYIATADLLRLAEGDEAVRRAIALYLAEKAKNGTPRQRELAEKILKRHPLFPFQLLPFPRNRHLCALANRIDDEFSRYVVWNRRQPTCGIDQRPVGLRRRQPEEFGGAAEGFKRGVYLGRLLDAENGYKLGVRLGALHHLGEFVKVHDVHDAAELRRESIRLGRASTY
;
A
#
# COMPACT_ATOMS: atom_id res chain seq x y z
N MET A 1 0.53 38.43 -14.49
CA MET A 1 0.83 37.11 -15.09
C MET A 1 1.01 36.13 -13.95
N GLU A 2 0.00 35.32 -13.63
CA GLU A 2 -0.11 34.60 -12.35
C GLU A 2 0.71 33.30 -12.33
N ARG A 3 1.51 33.14 -11.27
CA ARG A 3 2.29 31.94 -10.98
C ARG A 3 1.36 30.88 -10.40
N ARG A 4 1.60 29.60 -10.68
CA ARG A 4 0.84 28.50 -10.06
C ARG A 4 1.27 28.19 -8.62
N PHE A 5 2.38 28.76 -8.16
CA PHE A 5 2.93 28.57 -6.81
C PHE A 5 3.24 29.94 -6.20
N SER A 6 2.79 30.17 -4.96
CA SER A 6 3.23 31.30 -4.16
C SER A 6 4.68 31.08 -3.71
N ILE A 7 5.36 32.16 -3.35
CA ILE A 7 6.69 32.07 -2.72
C ILE A 7 6.59 31.30 -1.40
N ASP A 8 5.49 31.44 -0.66
CA ASP A 8 5.24 30.66 0.56
C ASP A 8 5.16 29.15 0.28
N GLU A 9 4.48 28.73 -0.80
CA GLU A 9 4.43 27.33 -1.20
C GLU A 9 5.81 26.80 -1.59
N LEU A 10 6.65 27.63 -2.21
CA LEU A 10 8.04 27.28 -2.52
C LEU A 10 8.87 27.13 -1.23
N GLY A 11 8.75 28.09 -0.31
CA GLY A 11 9.39 28.05 1.01
C GLY A 11 9.05 26.77 1.76
N ARG A 12 7.76 26.40 1.85
CA ARG A 12 7.33 25.15 2.49
C ARG A 12 7.95 23.90 1.87
N ARG A 13 8.10 23.86 0.55
CA ARG A 13 8.73 22.71 -0.12
C ARG A 13 10.24 22.64 0.12
N LEU A 14 10.90 23.81 0.16
CA LEU A 14 12.31 23.91 0.52
C LEU A 14 12.55 23.46 1.97
N GLU A 15 11.70 23.86 2.90
CA GLU A 15 11.73 23.39 4.29
C GLU A 15 11.59 21.88 4.37
N LEU A 16 10.64 21.28 3.65
CA LEU A 16 10.50 19.82 3.61
C LEU A 16 11.71 19.12 2.99
N ALA A 17 12.35 19.73 1.99
CA ALA A 17 13.54 19.18 1.34
C ALA A 17 14.81 19.32 2.21
N LEU A 18 14.87 20.31 3.09
CA LEU A 18 16.01 20.55 4.00
C LEU A 18 15.76 20.07 5.43
N LYS A 19 14.60 19.48 5.70
CA LYS A 19 14.24 19.01 7.05
C LYS A 19 15.25 17.97 7.54
N PRO A 20 15.84 18.14 8.74
CA PRO A 20 16.72 17.14 9.32
C PRO A 20 16.02 15.79 9.46
N ILE A 21 16.76 14.72 9.20
CA ILE A 21 16.26 13.36 9.40
C ILE A 21 16.46 12.93 10.85
N GLU A 22 15.44 12.30 11.44
CA GLU A 22 15.57 11.69 12.77
C GLU A 22 16.27 10.34 12.71
N LYS A 23 16.09 9.61 11.60
CA LYS A 23 16.64 8.27 11.37
C LYS A 23 17.05 8.11 9.90
N PRO A 24 18.15 7.38 9.63
CA PRO A 24 18.51 7.02 8.27
C PRO A 24 17.42 6.15 7.62
N PRO A 25 17.36 6.10 6.28
CA PRO A 25 16.42 5.22 5.59
C PRO A 25 16.67 3.75 5.96
N SER A 26 15.59 3.03 6.26
CA SER A 26 15.62 1.57 6.35
C SER A 26 15.23 0.95 5.00
N LEU A 27 15.77 -0.23 4.68
CA LEU A 27 15.48 -0.91 3.42
C LEU A 27 13.97 -1.16 3.26
N ASP A 28 13.30 -1.66 4.31
CA ASP A 28 11.84 -1.86 4.30
C ASP A 28 11.07 -0.57 4.01
N GLY A 29 11.51 0.56 4.58
CA GLY A 29 10.89 1.87 4.34
C GLY A 29 11.06 2.34 2.90
N VAL A 30 12.26 2.14 2.33
CA VAL A 30 12.58 2.46 0.93
C VAL A 30 11.77 1.59 -0.03
N LEU A 31 11.76 0.27 0.17
CA LEU A 31 10.98 -0.66 -0.66
C LEU A 31 9.47 -0.40 -0.54
N ALA A 32 8.98 -0.03 0.64
CA ALA A 32 7.59 0.36 0.83
C ALA A 32 7.25 1.66 0.07
N ALA A 33 8.16 2.64 0.03
CA ALA A 33 7.99 3.87 -0.74
C ALA A 33 7.95 3.59 -2.25
N VAL A 34 8.94 2.83 -2.77
CA VAL A 34 8.99 2.42 -4.18
C VAL A 34 7.75 1.60 -4.55
N GLY A 35 7.34 0.65 -3.71
CA GLY A 35 6.13 -0.16 -3.97
C GLY A 35 4.82 0.63 -3.86
N ARG A 36 4.80 1.79 -3.18
CA ARG A 36 3.59 2.62 -3.03
C ARG A 36 3.28 3.41 -4.29
N ASN A 37 4.26 4.11 -4.85
CA ASN A 37 4.05 5.04 -5.96
C ASN A 37 5.27 5.15 -6.91
N GLY A 38 6.22 4.23 -6.78
CA GLY A 38 7.42 4.15 -7.63
C GLY A 38 8.51 5.16 -7.33
N LYS A 39 8.30 6.08 -6.38
CA LYS A 39 9.13 7.28 -6.20
C LYS A 39 9.72 7.33 -4.80
N LEU A 40 10.93 7.87 -4.73
CA LEU A 40 11.54 8.28 -3.47
C LEU A 40 11.41 9.79 -3.34
N ARG A 41 10.77 10.21 -2.25
CA ARG A 41 10.51 11.61 -1.90
C ARG A 41 10.77 11.81 -0.41
N GLY A 42 11.41 12.91 -0.07
CA GLY A 42 11.72 13.24 1.32
C GLY A 42 12.78 14.33 1.41
N PRO A 43 13.33 14.59 2.60
CA PRO A 43 14.50 15.44 2.74
C PRO A 43 15.66 14.97 1.87
N ALA A 44 16.54 15.90 1.45
CA ALA A 44 17.73 15.59 0.68
C ALA A 44 18.59 14.52 1.37
N ASP A 45 18.82 14.70 2.68
CA ASP A 45 19.56 13.78 3.55
C ASP A 45 18.89 12.41 3.71
N TRP A 46 17.61 12.27 3.32
CA TRP A 46 16.93 10.97 3.29
C TRP A 46 16.94 10.37 1.88
N VAL A 47 16.60 11.17 0.87
CA VAL A 47 16.31 10.68 -0.48
C VAL A 47 17.55 10.17 -1.19
N PHE A 48 18.71 10.82 -1.02
CA PHE A 48 19.97 10.35 -1.62
C PHE A 48 20.43 9.03 -0.99
N PRO A 49 20.52 8.89 0.34
CA PRO A 49 20.80 7.60 0.97
C PRO A 49 19.75 6.52 0.65
N ALA A 50 18.47 6.88 0.53
CA ALA A 50 17.41 5.94 0.15
C ALA A 50 17.60 5.39 -1.27
N TRP A 51 18.02 6.24 -2.21
CA TRP A 51 18.37 5.81 -3.57
C TRP A 51 19.57 4.85 -3.56
N ARG A 52 20.64 5.18 -2.83
CA ARG A 52 21.83 4.33 -2.70
C ARG A 52 21.49 2.95 -2.13
N LEU A 53 20.73 2.93 -1.03
CA LEU A 53 20.26 1.69 -0.40
C LEU A 53 19.38 0.84 -1.34
N TYR A 54 18.55 1.49 -2.18
CA TYR A 54 17.76 0.79 -3.19
C TYR A 54 18.63 0.19 -4.29
N VAL A 55 19.65 0.91 -4.75
CA VAL A 55 20.59 0.43 -5.78
C VAL A 55 21.32 -0.81 -5.30
N ASP A 56 21.87 -0.79 -4.08
CA ASP A 56 22.55 -1.94 -3.48
C ASP A 56 21.62 -3.16 -3.39
N TYR A 57 20.41 -2.96 -2.88
CA TYR A 57 19.39 -4.02 -2.82
C TYR A 57 19.13 -4.63 -4.20
N VAL A 58 18.87 -3.80 -5.22
CA VAL A 58 18.52 -4.29 -6.55
C VAL A 58 19.67 -5.07 -7.18
N VAL A 59 20.91 -4.58 -7.05
CA VAL A 59 22.09 -5.28 -7.59
C VAL A 59 22.22 -6.67 -6.99
N GLU A 60 22.20 -6.80 -5.66
CA GLU A 60 22.30 -8.11 -4.99
C GLU A 60 21.15 -9.04 -5.38
N GLU A 61 19.93 -8.52 -5.44
CA GLU A 61 18.78 -9.35 -5.78
C GLU A 61 18.83 -9.83 -7.23
N ILE A 62 19.30 -8.99 -8.17
CA ILE A 62 19.46 -9.40 -9.58
C ILE A 62 20.50 -10.51 -9.65
N ILE A 63 21.64 -10.35 -8.96
CA ILE A 63 22.69 -11.36 -8.89
C ILE A 63 22.13 -12.68 -8.33
N GLY A 64 21.45 -12.63 -7.18
CA GLY A 64 20.87 -13.81 -6.54
C GLY A 64 19.80 -14.50 -7.39
N ARG A 65 18.97 -13.73 -8.11
CA ARG A 65 17.82 -14.27 -8.84
C ARG A 65 18.14 -14.75 -10.26
N PHE A 66 18.95 -13.99 -10.99
CA PHE A 66 19.28 -14.27 -12.39
C PHE A 66 20.59 -15.04 -12.55
N LYS A 67 21.41 -15.12 -11.50
CA LYS A 67 22.67 -15.89 -11.47
C LYS A 67 23.55 -15.59 -12.69
N PRO A 68 23.93 -14.31 -12.91
CA PRO A 68 24.80 -13.92 -14.01
C PRO A 68 26.15 -14.65 -13.94
N SER A 69 26.89 -14.68 -15.05
CA SER A 69 28.28 -15.15 -15.03
C SER A 69 29.16 -14.23 -14.16
N ALA A 70 30.35 -14.69 -13.77
CA ALA A 70 31.25 -13.90 -12.93
C ALA A 70 31.60 -12.52 -13.53
N GLU A 71 31.77 -12.45 -14.85
CA GLU A 71 32.00 -11.18 -15.55
C GLU A 71 30.78 -10.24 -15.46
N GLU A 72 29.59 -10.78 -15.71
CA GLU A 72 28.34 -10.01 -15.66
C GLU A 72 28.00 -9.58 -14.23
N GLU A 73 28.29 -10.42 -13.24
CA GLU A 73 28.18 -10.04 -11.83
C GLU A 73 29.08 -8.84 -11.52
N GLU A 74 30.34 -8.87 -11.94
CA GLU A 74 31.25 -7.76 -11.73
C GLU A 74 30.79 -6.49 -12.46
N GLN A 75 30.25 -6.62 -13.69
CA GLN A 75 29.65 -5.51 -14.41
C GLN A 75 28.45 -4.90 -13.67
N LEU A 76 27.57 -5.72 -13.07
CA LEU A 76 26.45 -5.23 -12.26
C LEU A 76 26.92 -4.53 -10.99
N ARG A 77 27.90 -5.10 -10.28
CA ARG A 77 28.48 -4.50 -9.08
C ARG A 77 29.17 -3.17 -9.40
N ASP A 78 29.92 -3.10 -10.51
CA ASP A 78 30.52 -1.86 -11.01
C ASP A 78 29.46 -0.80 -11.35
N PHE A 79 28.38 -1.19 -12.04
CA PHE A 79 27.25 -0.31 -12.32
C PHE A 79 26.65 0.26 -11.03
N GLY A 80 26.41 -0.59 -10.02
CA GLY A 80 25.91 -0.20 -8.70
C GLY A 80 26.82 0.81 -8.01
N ARG A 81 28.12 0.50 -7.89
CA ARG A 81 29.14 1.38 -7.27
C ARG A 81 29.23 2.74 -7.97
N LYS A 82 29.16 2.76 -9.30
CA LYS A 82 29.17 4.01 -10.07
C LYS A 82 27.93 4.84 -9.78
N LEU A 83 26.74 4.24 -9.77
CA LEU A 83 25.52 4.97 -9.46
C LEU A 83 25.50 5.49 -8.02
N ASP A 84 25.99 4.70 -7.05
CA ASP A 84 26.19 5.11 -5.66
C ASP A 84 27.10 6.35 -5.57
N THR A 85 28.27 6.30 -6.24
CA THR A 85 29.22 7.42 -6.29
C THR A 85 28.59 8.67 -6.87
N LEU A 86 27.85 8.54 -7.98
CA LEU A 86 27.14 9.67 -8.60
C LEU A 86 26.09 10.27 -7.67
N LEU A 87 25.32 9.45 -6.97
CA LEU A 87 24.32 9.93 -6.00
C LEU A 87 24.99 10.66 -4.83
N GLY A 88 26.11 10.16 -4.31
CA GLY A 88 26.87 10.83 -3.26
C GLY A 88 27.46 12.18 -3.69
N GLN A 89 28.00 12.28 -4.93
CA GLN A 89 28.48 13.54 -5.49
C GLN A 89 27.35 14.55 -5.71
N ALA A 90 26.19 14.08 -6.19
CA ALA A 90 25.03 14.92 -6.42
C ALA A 90 24.40 15.43 -5.11
N GLU A 91 24.46 14.65 -4.03
CA GLU A 91 23.91 15.01 -2.71
C GLU A 91 24.51 16.32 -2.17
N GLY A 92 25.84 16.45 -2.17
CA GLY A 92 26.52 17.66 -1.72
C GLY A 92 26.14 18.89 -2.55
N GLN A 93 26.07 18.74 -3.88
CA GLN A 93 25.69 19.84 -4.77
C GLN A 93 24.22 20.23 -4.61
N ALA A 94 23.33 19.24 -4.45
CA ALA A 94 21.91 19.46 -4.22
C ALA A 94 21.68 20.23 -2.92
N ARG A 95 22.32 19.80 -1.83
CA ARG A 95 22.15 20.42 -0.51
C ARG A 95 22.59 21.87 -0.52
N ALA A 96 23.79 22.15 -1.01
CA ALA A 96 24.32 23.52 -1.09
C ALA A 96 23.39 24.45 -1.90
N LYS A 97 22.89 23.99 -3.06
CA LYS A 97 21.98 24.78 -3.89
C LYS A 97 20.59 24.95 -3.25
N LEU A 98 20.07 23.93 -2.55
CA LEU A 98 18.81 24.01 -1.82
C LEU A 98 18.89 25.00 -0.66
N GLU A 99 19.95 24.93 0.14
CA GLU A 99 20.22 25.84 1.27
C GLU A 99 20.36 27.29 0.79
N ALA A 100 21.13 27.53 -0.26
CA ALA A 100 21.32 28.85 -0.86
C ALA A 100 19.98 29.48 -1.32
N VAL A 101 19.17 28.70 -2.04
CA VAL A 101 17.86 29.19 -2.51
C VAL A 101 16.89 29.36 -1.34
N TYR A 102 16.88 28.46 -0.37
CA TYR A 102 16.03 28.59 0.82
C TYR A 102 16.35 29.86 1.60
N LYS A 103 17.62 30.11 1.89
CA LYS A 103 18.06 31.33 2.54
C LYS A 103 17.65 32.57 1.76
N ALA A 104 17.86 32.59 0.45
CA ALA A 104 17.46 33.71 -0.39
C ALA A 104 15.94 33.97 -0.37
N VAL A 105 15.13 32.91 -0.28
CA VAL A 105 13.66 33.00 -0.17
C VAL A 105 13.23 33.54 1.20
N VAL A 106 13.81 33.04 2.29
CA VAL A 106 13.50 33.48 3.67
C VAL A 106 13.91 34.92 3.90
N ASP A 107 15.10 35.31 3.44
CA ASP A 107 15.67 36.65 3.62
C ASP A 107 15.07 37.68 2.63
N GLY A 108 14.29 37.22 1.64
CA GLY A 108 13.72 38.08 0.60
C GLY A 108 14.75 38.65 -0.39
N THR A 109 15.96 38.10 -0.43
CA THR A 109 17.08 38.60 -1.25
C THR A 109 17.17 37.95 -2.64
N TYR A 110 16.21 37.11 -2.99
CA TYR A 110 16.22 36.38 -4.26
C TYR A 110 15.88 37.29 -5.46
N ARG A 111 16.42 36.95 -6.63
CA ARG A 111 16.08 37.60 -7.91
C ARG A 111 15.36 36.62 -8.82
N MET A 112 14.31 37.05 -9.50
CA MET A 112 13.60 36.22 -10.48
C MET A 112 13.75 36.79 -11.88
N GLU A 113 14.19 35.96 -12.82
CA GLU A 113 14.34 36.33 -14.23
C GLU A 113 14.24 35.07 -15.10
N GLY A 114 13.56 35.17 -16.25
CA GLY A 114 13.55 34.10 -17.26
C GLY A 114 13.02 32.74 -16.75
N GLY A 115 12.07 32.74 -15.82
CA GLY A 115 11.53 31.50 -15.22
C GLY A 115 12.51 30.82 -14.26
N ARG A 116 13.51 31.53 -13.75
CA ARG A 116 14.47 31.08 -12.75
C ARG A 116 14.41 31.97 -11.50
N LEU A 117 14.73 31.38 -10.36
CA LEU A 117 15.01 32.09 -9.12
C LEU A 117 16.50 31.94 -8.81
N TYR A 118 17.15 33.06 -8.56
CA TYR A 118 18.57 33.17 -8.26
C TYR A 118 18.75 33.58 -6.80
N ALA A 119 19.64 32.86 -6.12
CA ALA A 119 20.22 33.25 -4.85
C ALA A 119 21.42 34.21 -5.10
N PRO A 120 21.80 35.04 -4.11
CA PRO A 120 22.92 35.98 -4.24
C PRO A 120 24.28 35.35 -4.55
N ASP A 121 24.50 34.09 -4.15
CA ASP A 121 25.73 33.33 -4.40
C ASP A 121 25.80 32.71 -5.80
N GLY A 122 24.80 32.97 -6.64
CA GLY A 122 24.70 32.44 -8.00
C GLY A 122 24.02 31.08 -8.10
N ALA A 123 23.65 30.43 -6.98
CA ALA A 123 22.79 29.25 -7.04
C ALA A 123 21.42 29.62 -7.60
N TRP A 124 20.84 28.75 -8.41
CA TRP A 124 19.56 29.05 -9.04
C TRP A 124 18.71 27.79 -9.23
N MET A 125 17.41 28.03 -9.36
CA MET A 125 16.38 27.02 -9.52
C MET A 125 15.46 27.38 -10.67
N TYR A 126 15.08 26.38 -11.47
CA TYR A 126 14.00 26.54 -12.43
C TYR A 126 12.66 26.62 -11.71
N ILE A 127 11.91 27.69 -11.98
CA ILE A 127 10.54 27.89 -11.54
C ILE A 127 9.68 28.10 -12.79
N ALA A 128 9.42 27.01 -13.50
CA ALA A 128 8.57 27.05 -14.69
C ALA A 128 7.09 27.19 -14.30
N LYS A 129 6.28 27.81 -15.18
CA LYS A 129 4.84 28.00 -14.96
C LYS A 129 4.05 26.70 -14.76
N VAL A 130 4.51 25.60 -15.38
CA VAL A 130 3.76 24.33 -15.52
C VAL A 130 4.48 23.14 -14.89
N ALA A 131 5.79 23.22 -14.65
CA ALA A 131 6.59 22.12 -14.11
C ALA A 131 6.90 22.32 -12.62
N ALA A 132 7.19 21.22 -11.91
CA ALA A 132 7.67 21.31 -10.53
C ALA A 132 9.00 22.08 -10.48
N PRO A 133 9.23 22.91 -9.44
CA PRO A 133 10.51 23.60 -9.29
C PRO A 133 11.66 22.59 -9.20
N ARG A 134 12.79 22.89 -9.83
CA ARG A 134 13.93 21.95 -9.87
C ARG A 134 15.27 22.65 -9.90
N ILE A 135 16.27 22.00 -9.33
CA ILE A 135 17.66 22.43 -9.28
C ILE A 135 18.46 21.49 -10.17
N ALA A 136 19.17 22.05 -11.15
CA ALA A 136 20.03 21.27 -12.02
C ALA A 136 21.29 20.80 -11.29
N ILE A 137 21.71 19.56 -11.54
CA ILE A 137 22.98 19.00 -11.08
C ILE A 137 23.96 19.00 -12.25
N HIS A 138 25.19 19.46 -12.02
CA HIS A 138 26.20 19.64 -13.06
C HIS A 138 27.45 18.81 -12.77
N GLY A 139 28.00 18.18 -13.82
CA GLY A 139 29.28 17.47 -13.78
C GLY A 139 29.24 16.10 -13.11
N VAL A 140 28.06 15.59 -12.73
CA VAL A 140 27.92 14.30 -12.03
C VAL A 140 27.48 13.23 -13.02
N SER A 141 28.45 12.60 -13.69
CA SER A 141 28.21 11.60 -14.74
C SER A 141 29.27 10.50 -14.80
N ALA A 142 28.92 9.32 -15.31
CA ALA A 142 29.84 8.22 -15.55
C ALA A 142 29.42 7.34 -16.73
N SER A 143 30.40 6.68 -17.34
CA SER A 143 30.17 5.54 -18.25
C SER A 143 30.13 4.23 -17.46
N ALA A 144 29.13 3.40 -17.71
CA ALA A 144 28.93 2.12 -17.03
C ALA A 144 28.48 1.05 -18.03
N HIS A 145 28.63 -0.22 -17.67
CA HIS A 145 28.12 -1.34 -18.45
C HIS A 145 27.04 -2.07 -17.64
N PHE A 146 25.92 -2.40 -18.25
CA PHE A 146 24.87 -3.22 -17.64
C PHE A 146 24.73 -4.52 -18.45
N PRO A 147 24.91 -5.71 -17.88
CA PRO A 147 24.89 -6.95 -18.66
C PRO A 147 23.48 -7.34 -19.14
N ASP A 148 23.43 -8.25 -20.11
CA ASP A 148 22.17 -8.87 -20.54
C ASP A 148 21.71 -9.90 -19.50
N VAL A 149 21.09 -9.42 -18.42
CA VAL A 149 20.61 -10.25 -17.31
C VAL A 149 19.35 -11.06 -17.66
N LEU A 150 18.57 -10.61 -18.65
CA LEU A 150 17.29 -11.24 -18.97
C LEU A 150 17.43 -12.41 -19.95
N LYS A 151 18.52 -12.46 -20.74
CA LYS A 151 18.81 -13.51 -21.72
C LYS A 151 17.64 -13.79 -22.66
N LEU A 152 16.91 -12.74 -23.03
CA LEU A 152 15.72 -12.87 -23.87
C LEU A 152 16.13 -13.09 -25.33
N PRO A 153 15.37 -13.89 -26.09
CA PRO A 153 15.48 -13.91 -27.55
C PRO A 153 15.31 -12.50 -28.12
N ARG A 154 16.00 -12.23 -29.23
CA ARG A 154 16.09 -10.90 -29.83
C ARG A 154 14.71 -10.32 -30.15
N GLU A 155 13.83 -11.15 -30.68
CA GLU A 155 12.46 -10.81 -31.05
C GLU A 155 11.67 -10.36 -29.81
N ARG A 156 11.85 -11.04 -28.68
CA ARG A 156 11.16 -10.71 -27.43
C ARG A 156 11.68 -9.41 -26.83
N LEU A 157 13.00 -9.21 -26.86
CA LEU A 157 13.63 -7.98 -26.40
C LEU A 157 13.14 -6.77 -27.23
N GLU A 158 13.03 -6.92 -28.54
CA GLU A 158 12.58 -5.83 -29.43
C GLU A 158 11.14 -5.40 -29.16
N LEU A 159 10.26 -6.32 -28.73
CA LEU A 159 8.90 -5.99 -28.30
C LEU A 159 8.87 -5.13 -27.02
N LEU A 160 9.70 -5.46 -26.03
CA LEU A 160 9.83 -4.65 -24.80
C LEU A 160 10.44 -3.27 -25.10
N GLN A 161 11.45 -3.23 -25.97
CA GLN A 161 12.08 -1.99 -26.41
C GLN A 161 11.13 -1.10 -27.22
N LEU A 162 10.17 -1.69 -27.95
CA LEU A 162 9.18 -0.97 -28.71
C LEU A 162 8.21 -0.21 -27.79
N GLY A 163 7.74 -0.85 -26.72
CA GLY A 163 6.83 -0.20 -25.77
C GLY A 163 7.48 0.92 -24.98
N TRP A 164 8.72 0.72 -24.51
CA TRP A 164 9.50 1.80 -23.90
C TRP A 164 9.64 3.02 -24.84
N ARG A 165 9.95 2.77 -26.12
CA ARG A 165 10.03 3.81 -27.17
C ARG A 165 8.72 4.55 -27.41
N ALA A 166 7.60 3.84 -27.33
CA ALA A 166 6.27 4.44 -27.42
C ALA A 166 5.92 5.27 -26.18
N SER A 167 6.71 5.17 -25.11
CA SER A 167 6.47 5.78 -23.82
C SER A 167 7.61 6.72 -23.37
N ASP A 168 8.10 6.63 -22.13
CA ASP A 168 9.05 7.55 -21.50
C ASP A 168 10.43 7.62 -22.19
N GLU A 169 10.77 6.65 -23.05
CA GLU A 169 12.05 6.67 -23.78
C GLU A 169 12.09 7.81 -24.80
N GLY A 170 13.11 8.65 -24.67
CA GLY A 170 13.43 9.71 -25.60
C GLY A 170 14.54 9.34 -26.58
N ASN A 171 14.78 10.24 -27.54
CA ASN A 171 15.87 10.16 -28.50
C ASN A 171 16.89 11.28 -28.25
N ASN A 172 18.15 10.92 -28.03
CA ASN A 172 19.27 11.85 -27.95
C ASN A 172 20.30 11.53 -29.04
N GLY A 173 20.28 12.27 -30.16
CA GLY A 173 21.24 12.07 -31.25
C GLY A 173 21.22 10.67 -31.86
N GLY A 174 20.02 10.06 -31.96
CA GLY A 174 19.82 8.70 -32.45
C GLY A 174 20.07 7.60 -31.41
N ARG A 175 20.35 7.95 -30.15
CA ARG A 175 20.51 7.02 -29.03
C ARG A 175 19.27 7.05 -28.13
N PRO A 176 18.75 5.89 -27.69
CA PRO A 176 17.72 5.84 -26.67
C PRO A 176 18.22 6.46 -25.37
N PHE A 177 17.38 7.26 -24.71
CA PHE A 177 17.64 7.73 -23.35
C PHE A 177 16.37 7.72 -22.51
N MET A 178 16.53 7.68 -21.20
CA MET A 178 15.44 7.82 -20.24
C MET A 178 15.89 8.68 -19.07
N GLY A 179 15.09 9.69 -18.74
CA GLY A 179 15.18 10.46 -17.50
C GLY A 179 14.02 10.07 -16.59
N THR A 180 14.29 9.73 -15.33
CA THR A 180 13.24 9.32 -14.40
C THR A 180 13.57 9.65 -12.95
N THR A 181 12.53 9.88 -12.15
CA THR A 181 12.63 9.96 -10.68
C THR A 181 12.26 8.65 -9.99
N GLN A 182 12.07 7.57 -10.76
CA GLN A 182 11.63 6.27 -10.24
C GLN A 182 12.80 5.29 -10.28
N PRO A 183 13.34 4.86 -9.12
CA PRO A 183 14.48 3.96 -9.08
C PRO A 183 14.27 2.65 -9.84
N TRP A 184 13.09 2.05 -9.72
CA TRP A 184 12.77 0.80 -10.42
C TRP A 184 12.77 0.96 -11.95
N GLN A 185 12.40 2.13 -12.48
CA GLN A 185 12.40 2.35 -13.94
C GLN A 185 13.82 2.32 -14.49
N VAL A 186 14.81 2.86 -13.77
CA VAL A 186 16.24 2.81 -14.14
C VAL A 186 16.63 1.38 -14.51
N PHE A 187 16.43 0.44 -13.59
CA PHE A 187 16.82 -0.96 -13.79
C PHE A 187 15.94 -1.69 -14.81
N ALA A 188 14.63 -1.42 -14.81
CA ALA A 188 13.71 -2.05 -15.76
C ALA A 188 14.05 -1.67 -17.21
N TRP A 189 14.35 -0.39 -17.46
CA TRP A 189 14.72 0.10 -18.77
C TRP A 189 16.14 -0.34 -19.17
N THR A 190 17.13 -0.28 -18.27
CA THR A 190 18.50 -0.74 -18.59
C THR A 190 18.54 -2.23 -18.88
N ALA A 191 17.71 -3.05 -18.25
CA ALA A 191 17.61 -4.47 -18.60
C ALA A 191 17.08 -4.68 -20.03
N ALA A 192 16.21 -3.80 -20.54
CA ALA A 192 15.77 -3.81 -21.93
C ALA A 192 16.76 -3.09 -22.89
N ARG A 193 17.70 -2.31 -22.36
CA ARG A 193 18.68 -1.49 -23.10
C ARG A 193 20.11 -1.75 -22.59
N TYR A 194 20.44 -3.02 -22.36
CA TYR A 194 21.70 -3.44 -21.74
C TYR A 194 22.93 -3.06 -22.59
N GLY A 195 24.12 -3.20 -22.03
CA GLY A 195 25.39 -2.88 -22.66
C GLY A 195 25.98 -1.59 -22.10
N GLU A 196 26.64 -0.82 -22.95
CA GLU A 196 27.28 0.44 -22.58
C GLU A 196 26.24 1.54 -22.35
N LEU A 197 26.34 2.19 -21.20
CA LEU A 197 25.46 3.24 -20.71
C LEU A 197 26.28 4.48 -20.34
N TYR A 198 25.69 5.65 -20.54
CA TYR A 198 26.15 6.89 -19.93
C TYR A 198 25.08 7.37 -18.95
N VAL A 199 25.43 7.48 -17.68
CA VAL A 199 24.54 7.75 -16.55
C VAL A 199 24.92 9.09 -15.93
N TYR A 200 23.94 9.89 -15.56
CA TYR A 200 24.15 11.13 -14.81
C TYR A 200 22.95 11.49 -13.95
N VAL A 201 23.21 12.18 -12.84
CA VAL A 201 22.16 12.78 -12.02
C VAL A 201 21.86 14.15 -12.63
N ASP A 202 20.65 14.32 -13.17
CA ASP A 202 20.29 15.51 -13.97
C ASP A 202 19.79 16.65 -13.08
N SER A 203 18.89 16.33 -12.15
CA SER A 203 18.24 17.36 -11.34
C SER A 203 17.67 16.83 -10.02
N VAL A 204 17.40 17.76 -9.11
CA VAL A 204 16.57 17.54 -7.93
C VAL A 204 15.27 18.31 -8.10
N ILE A 205 14.15 17.59 -7.99
CA ILE A 205 12.79 18.12 -8.15
C ILE A 205 12.17 18.38 -6.78
N LEU A 206 11.66 19.60 -6.56
CA LEU A 206 10.94 19.97 -5.35
C LEU A 206 9.46 19.59 -5.44
N THR A 207 9.08 18.67 -4.56
CA THR A 207 7.73 18.13 -4.44
C THR A 207 7.07 18.64 -3.16
N ARG A 208 5.78 18.34 -2.98
CA ARG A 208 5.06 18.59 -1.71
C ARG A 208 5.45 17.64 -0.58
N GLU A 209 6.31 16.66 -0.87
CA GLU A 209 6.79 15.64 0.08
C GLU A 209 8.31 15.80 0.31
N GLY A 210 8.92 16.92 -0.13
CA GLY A 210 10.37 17.16 -0.11
C GLY A 210 11.00 17.03 -1.49
N ALA A 211 12.28 16.66 -1.53
CA ALA A 211 13.07 16.47 -2.75
C ALA A 211 12.82 15.10 -3.41
N SER A 212 13.03 15.03 -4.72
CA SER A 212 13.11 13.79 -5.50
C SER A 212 14.24 13.90 -6.51
N VAL A 213 14.99 12.83 -6.74
CA VAL A 213 16.18 12.83 -7.59
C VAL A 213 15.83 12.32 -8.98
N GLU A 214 16.23 13.04 -10.03
CA GLU A 214 16.10 12.65 -11.43
C GLU A 214 17.43 12.10 -11.95
N VAL A 215 17.43 10.82 -12.35
CA VAL A 215 18.57 10.15 -12.97
C VAL A 215 18.29 9.99 -14.47
N THR A 216 19.28 10.32 -15.30
CA THR A 216 19.20 10.14 -16.74
C THR A 216 20.23 9.13 -17.22
N ILE A 217 19.81 8.26 -18.13
CA ILE A 217 20.62 7.20 -18.71
C ILE A 217 20.50 7.23 -20.23
N ILE A 218 21.63 7.13 -20.92
CA ILE A 218 21.71 7.03 -22.37
C ILE A 218 22.30 5.67 -22.74
N ALA A 219 21.58 4.91 -23.58
CA ALA A 219 22.04 3.60 -24.03
C ALA A 219 22.95 3.74 -25.26
N LYS A 220 24.27 3.61 -25.05
CA LYS A 220 25.31 3.80 -26.09
C LYS A 220 25.42 2.60 -27.02
N SER A 221 25.10 1.39 -26.56
CA SER A 221 25.08 0.19 -27.41
C SER A 221 23.90 0.13 -28.39
N TRP A 222 22.88 0.98 -28.23
CA TRP A 222 21.62 0.91 -28.99
C TRP A 222 21.40 2.13 -29.88
N ARG A 223 20.72 1.94 -31.02
CA ARG A 223 20.28 3.03 -31.91
C ARG A 223 18.75 3.05 -31.99
N GLN A 224 18.17 4.24 -31.90
CA GLN A 224 16.75 4.43 -32.17
C GLN A 224 16.54 4.67 -33.66
N ARG A 225 15.91 3.69 -34.33
CA ARG A 225 15.68 3.70 -35.79
C ARG A 225 14.32 4.27 -36.21
N ARG A 226 13.40 4.46 -35.26
CA ARG A 226 12.00 4.81 -35.52
C ARG A 226 11.54 5.98 -34.66
N SER A 227 10.57 6.74 -35.16
CA SER A 227 9.93 7.82 -34.42
C SER A 227 9.06 7.28 -33.27
N LYS A 228 8.73 8.14 -32.29
CA LYS A 228 7.82 7.78 -31.19
C LYS A 228 6.40 7.50 -31.71
N ALA A 229 5.95 8.25 -32.71
CA ALA A 229 4.63 8.04 -33.35
C ALA A 229 4.54 6.67 -34.03
N GLU A 230 5.55 6.30 -34.83
CA GLU A 230 5.62 4.95 -35.42
C GLU A 230 5.64 3.85 -34.35
N ALA A 231 6.34 4.07 -33.24
CA ALA A 231 6.37 3.11 -32.14
C ALA A 231 4.97 2.90 -31.54
N ILE A 232 4.20 3.97 -31.34
CA ILE A 232 2.81 3.93 -30.86
C ILE A 232 1.93 3.12 -31.83
N ASP A 233 2.01 3.40 -33.13
CA ASP A 233 1.21 2.70 -34.16
C ASP A 233 1.52 1.20 -34.21
N LEU A 234 2.80 0.84 -34.01
CA LEU A 234 3.24 -0.55 -33.95
C LEU A 234 2.76 -1.23 -32.67
N VAL A 235 2.82 -0.57 -31.51
CA VAL A 235 2.25 -1.12 -30.25
C VAL A 235 0.76 -1.44 -30.46
N ALA A 236 -0.01 -0.50 -31.00
CA ALA A 236 -1.43 -0.72 -31.30
C ALA A 236 -1.65 -1.89 -32.28
N SER A 237 -0.77 -2.03 -33.28
CA SER A 237 -0.84 -3.11 -34.27
C SER A 237 -0.50 -4.49 -33.69
N HIS A 238 0.48 -4.57 -32.78
CA HIS A 238 0.80 -5.80 -32.04
C HIS A 238 -0.33 -6.19 -31.10
N LEU A 239 -0.91 -5.22 -30.40
CA LEU A 239 -2.05 -5.44 -29.51
C LEU A 239 -3.25 -6.05 -30.25
N ARG A 240 -3.59 -5.53 -31.44
CA ARG A 240 -4.66 -6.07 -32.29
C ARG A 240 -4.43 -7.53 -32.72
N ARG A 241 -3.16 -7.98 -32.73
CA ARG A 241 -2.78 -9.36 -33.05
C ARG A 241 -2.63 -10.24 -31.81
N GLY A 242 -2.93 -9.72 -30.62
CA GLY A 242 -2.80 -10.45 -29.37
C GLY A 242 -1.39 -10.48 -28.77
N GLU A 243 -0.46 -9.64 -29.23
CA GLU A 243 0.86 -9.51 -28.61
C GLU A 243 0.89 -8.32 -27.63
N TRP A 244 1.04 -8.62 -26.34
CA TRP A 244 0.87 -7.68 -25.23
C TRP A 244 2.18 -7.12 -24.66
N ALA A 245 3.35 -7.70 -24.99
CA ALA A 245 4.62 -7.23 -24.42
C ALA A 245 4.99 -5.78 -24.76
N PRO A 246 4.72 -5.26 -25.97
CA PRO A 246 4.90 -3.83 -26.24
C PRO A 246 3.95 -2.96 -25.42
N LEU A 247 2.72 -3.42 -25.20
CA LEU A 247 1.76 -2.68 -24.38
C LEU A 247 2.20 -2.66 -22.90
N LEU A 248 2.75 -3.77 -22.39
CA LEU A 248 3.26 -3.86 -21.01
C LEU A 248 4.28 -2.77 -20.73
N THR A 249 5.31 -2.65 -21.53
CA THR A 249 6.37 -1.65 -21.31
C THR A 249 5.91 -0.23 -21.59
N MET A 250 5.00 -0.04 -22.56
CA MET A 250 4.36 1.26 -22.77
C MET A 250 3.55 1.72 -21.55
N TRP A 251 2.77 0.80 -20.95
CA TRP A 251 1.99 1.09 -19.75
C TRP A 251 2.88 1.26 -18.50
N LEU A 252 4.00 0.53 -18.40
CA LEU A 252 4.96 0.73 -17.31
C LEU A 252 5.57 2.15 -17.31
N GLY A 253 5.76 2.78 -18.48
CA GLY A 253 6.16 4.19 -18.55
C GLY A 253 4.99 5.14 -18.32
N ASP A 254 4.09 5.27 -19.30
CA ASP A 254 3.04 6.29 -19.37
C ASP A 254 1.65 5.84 -18.88
N GLY A 255 1.53 4.58 -18.44
CA GLY A 255 0.28 4.05 -17.91
C GLY A 255 -0.15 4.69 -16.60
N ASP A 256 -1.44 4.91 -16.44
CA ASP A 256 -2.03 5.32 -15.16
C ASP A 256 -2.20 4.10 -14.24
N ALA A 257 -1.81 4.28 -12.99
CA ALA A 257 -1.73 3.21 -11.98
C ALA A 257 -2.65 3.54 -10.80
N LYS A 258 -3.94 3.33 -11.02
CA LYS A 258 -4.98 3.58 -10.01
C LYS A 258 -5.17 2.37 -9.10
N ARG A 259 -4.24 2.16 -8.17
CA ARG A 259 -4.32 1.06 -7.19
C ARG A 259 -5.66 0.97 -6.47
N ARG A 260 -6.29 2.11 -6.15
CA ARG A 260 -7.61 2.14 -5.52
C ARG A 260 -8.66 1.42 -6.36
N ASP A 261 -8.66 1.68 -7.66
CA ASP A 261 -9.66 1.17 -8.60
C ASP A 261 -9.46 -0.33 -8.77
N VAL A 262 -8.21 -0.78 -8.92
CA VAL A 262 -7.82 -2.20 -8.91
C VAL A 262 -8.29 -2.91 -7.62
N LEU A 263 -8.15 -2.28 -6.45
CA LEU A 263 -8.61 -2.84 -5.19
C LEU A 263 -10.14 -2.91 -5.08
N SER A 264 -10.88 -2.04 -5.77
CA SER A 264 -12.34 -2.10 -5.91
C SER A 264 -12.82 -2.97 -7.08
N SER A 265 -11.91 -3.67 -7.77
CA SER A 265 -12.19 -4.47 -8.97
C SER A 265 -12.67 -3.66 -10.17
N ASP A 266 -12.33 -2.37 -10.21
CA ASP A 266 -12.51 -1.50 -11.36
C ASP A 266 -11.21 -1.52 -12.17
N TYR A 267 -11.19 -2.34 -13.22
CA TYR A 267 -9.99 -2.68 -13.97
C TYR A 267 -9.96 -1.93 -15.29
N GLU A 268 -9.13 -0.89 -15.36
CA GLU A 268 -8.94 -0.09 -16.56
C GLU A 268 -7.44 0.06 -16.85
N LEU A 269 -7.03 -0.26 -18.09
CA LEU A 269 -5.70 0.05 -18.61
C LEU A 269 -5.76 1.36 -19.36
N VAL A 270 -5.28 2.42 -18.71
CA VAL A 270 -5.22 3.77 -19.25
C VAL A 270 -3.76 4.15 -19.51
N ILE A 271 -3.49 4.80 -20.64
CA ILE A 271 -2.16 5.31 -21.00
C ILE A 271 -2.25 6.80 -21.34
N ALA A 272 -1.36 7.60 -20.75
CA ALA A 272 -1.20 9.00 -21.10
C ALA A 272 -0.52 9.15 -22.46
N THR A 273 -1.14 9.85 -23.39
CA THR A 273 -0.58 10.10 -24.72
C THR A 273 -1.17 11.37 -25.34
N LYS A 274 -0.43 12.01 -26.24
CA LYS A 274 -0.90 13.20 -26.96
C LYS A 274 -1.96 12.88 -28.01
N GLU A 275 -2.00 11.64 -28.49
CA GLU A 275 -2.89 11.19 -29.56
C GLU A 275 -3.64 9.93 -29.10
N PRO A 276 -4.58 10.04 -28.15
CA PRO A 276 -5.23 8.88 -27.52
C PRO A 276 -5.97 7.98 -28.50
N TRP A 277 -6.52 8.55 -29.59
CA TRP A 277 -7.22 7.83 -30.65
C TRP A 277 -6.35 6.81 -31.41
N ARG A 278 -5.02 6.88 -31.32
CA ARG A 278 -4.11 5.90 -31.95
C ARG A 278 -4.04 4.56 -31.21
N LEU A 279 -4.33 4.57 -29.90
CA LEU A 279 -4.14 3.41 -29.01
C LEU A 279 -5.46 2.76 -28.60
N GLY A 280 -6.51 3.55 -28.38
CA GLY A 280 -7.77 3.06 -27.84
C GLY A 280 -8.85 4.13 -27.84
N SER A 281 -9.88 3.95 -27.02
CA SER A 281 -10.93 4.95 -26.87
C SER A 281 -10.41 6.14 -26.09
N SER A 282 -10.72 7.36 -26.56
CA SER A 282 -10.32 8.58 -25.89
C SER A 282 -11.10 8.72 -24.58
N LYS A 283 -10.42 8.61 -23.45
CA LYS A 283 -11.02 8.82 -22.11
C LYS A 283 -10.99 10.31 -21.73
N SER A 284 -9.93 10.99 -22.12
CA SER A 284 -9.77 12.44 -22.01
C SER A 284 -8.90 12.95 -23.16
N THR A 285 -8.59 14.26 -23.17
CA THR A 285 -7.76 14.87 -24.23
C THR A 285 -6.34 14.31 -24.30
N ARG A 286 -5.86 13.62 -23.25
CA ARG A 286 -4.50 13.06 -23.19
C ARG A 286 -4.44 11.65 -22.64
N GLU A 287 -5.56 10.94 -22.57
CA GLU A 287 -5.62 9.59 -22.00
C GLU A 287 -6.40 8.66 -22.93
N ALA A 288 -5.75 7.56 -23.28
CA ALA A 288 -6.37 6.45 -24.00
C ALA A 288 -6.77 5.36 -23.01
N LEU A 289 -8.04 4.96 -23.03
CA LEU A 289 -8.47 3.70 -22.44
C LEU A 289 -8.18 2.59 -23.46
N VAL A 290 -7.22 1.73 -23.13
CA VAL A 290 -6.69 0.71 -24.05
C VAL A 290 -7.43 -0.61 -23.88
N ALA A 291 -7.71 -1.01 -22.64
CA ALA A 291 -8.46 -2.22 -22.34
C ALA A 291 -9.11 -2.12 -20.95
N THR A 292 -10.11 -2.97 -20.71
CA THR A 292 -10.85 -3.05 -19.44
C THR A 292 -10.98 -4.50 -18.99
N GLY A 293 -11.26 -4.70 -17.71
CA GLY A 293 -11.52 -6.01 -17.12
C GLY A 293 -10.27 -6.71 -16.60
N LYS A 294 -10.48 -7.73 -15.76
CA LYS A 294 -9.41 -8.51 -15.12
C LYS A 294 -8.52 -9.20 -16.16
N GLU A 295 -9.12 -9.72 -17.23
CA GLU A 295 -8.44 -10.40 -18.34
C GLU A 295 -7.34 -9.55 -18.99
N ALA A 296 -7.51 -8.22 -19.04
CA ALA A 296 -6.50 -7.34 -19.60
C ALA A 296 -5.22 -7.31 -18.74
N PHE A 297 -5.37 -7.34 -17.41
CA PHE A 297 -4.25 -7.43 -16.48
C PHE A 297 -3.63 -8.83 -16.47
N GLU A 298 -4.43 -9.88 -16.64
CA GLU A 298 -3.95 -11.26 -16.80
C GLU A 298 -3.05 -11.37 -18.04
N ARG A 299 -3.50 -10.87 -19.20
CA ARG A 299 -2.70 -10.85 -20.43
C ARG A 299 -1.42 -10.02 -20.31
N LEU A 300 -1.49 -8.87 -19.63
CA LEU A 300 -0.28 -8.10 -19.30
C LEU A 300 0.71 -8.93 -18.46
N GLY A 301 0.21 -9.60 -17.42
CA GLY A 301 1.00 -10.45 -16.54
C GLY A 301 1.65 -11.61 -17.29
N GLU A 302 0.88 -12.34 -18.09
CA GLU A 302 1.35 -13.46 -18.93
C GLU A 302 2.42 -13.02 -19.92
N SER A 303 2.28 -11.81 -20.49
CA SER A 303 3.27 -11.26 -21.43
C SER A 303 4.59 -10.85 -20.77
N ALA A 304 4.68 -10.76 -19.46
CA ALA A 304 5.88 -10.26 -18.80
C ALA A 304 7.06 -11.26 -18.82
N GLY A 305 6.78 -12.58 -18.71
CA GLY A 305 7.82 -13.61 -18.68
C GLY A 305 8.95 -13.31 -17.68
N ALA A 306 10.22 -13.46 -18.08
CA ALA A 306 11.39 -13.15 -17.24
C ALA A 306 11.46 -11.66 -16.83
N TYR A 307 10.88 -10.76 -17.63
CA TYR A 307 10.78 -9.35 -17.28
C TYR A 307 9.84 -9.11 -16.09
N GLY A 308 8.78 -9.91 -15.95
CA GLY A 308 7.89 -9.87 -14.78
C GLY A 308 8.60 -10.28 -13.48
N VAL A 309 9.54 -11.23 -13.57
CA VAL A 309 10.39 -11.62 -12.44
C VAL A 309 11.28 -10.46 -12.00
N LEU A 310 11.89 -9.76 -12.97
CA LEU A 310 12.66 -8.54 -12.68
C LEU A 310 11.77 -7.48 -12.02
N LEU A 311 10.58 -7.20 -12.55
CA LEU A 311 9.69 -6.18 -11.99
C LEU A 311 9.23 -6.49 -10.54
N ASP A 312 9.05 -7.76 -10.20
CA ASP A 312 8.68 -8.19 -8.84
C ASP A 312 9.81 -7.97 -7.83
N LEU A 313 11.04 -8.22 -8.26
CA LEU A 313 12.26 -7.94 -7.50
C LEU A 313 12.43 -6.43 -7.29
N LEU A 314 12.24 -5.64 -8.34
CA LEU A 314 12.35 -4.18 -8.30
C LEU A 314 11.28 -3.49 -7.44
N LYS A 315 10.26 -4.23 -6.95
CA LYS A 315 9.10 -3.67 -6.25
C LYS A 315 8.39 -2.58 -7.06
N ALA A 316 8.34 -2.74 -8.39
CA ALA A 316 7.73 -1.76 -9.27
C ALA A 316 6.24 -1.59 -8.93
N HIS A 317 5.83 -0.40 -8.49
CA HIS A 317 4.46 -0.15 -8.02
C HIS A 317 3.38 -0.53 -9.05
N LYS A 318 3.65 -0.29 -10.33
CA LYS A 318 2.76 -0.67 -11.43
C LYS A 318 2.63 -2.18 -11.59
N TRP A 319 3.72 -2.92 -11.41
CA TRP A 319 3.69 -4.38 -11.43
C TRP A 319 2.96 -4.95 -10.22
N ILE A 320 3.10 -4.34 -9.05
CA ILE A 320 2.29 -4.67 -7.86
C ILE A 320 0.80 -4.52 -8.18
N ASP A 321 0.40 -3.49 -8.91
CA ASP A 321 -1.00 -3.29 -9.31
C ASP A 321 -1.48 -4.38 -10.28
N VAL A 322 -0.64 -4.84 -11.20
CA VAL A 322 -0.93 -6.02 -12.03
C VAL A 322 -1.15 -7.25 -11.15
N LYS A 323 -0.26 -7.53 -10.20
CA LYS A 323 -0.43 -8.66 -9.26
C LYS A 323 -1.68 -8.53 -8.40
N LEU A 324 -2.03 -7.32 -7.96
CA LEU A 324 -3.27 -7.07 -7.22
C LEU A 324 -4.50 -7.37 -8.07
N ALA A 325 -4.45 -7.12 -9.37
CA ALA A 325 -5.55 -7.44 -10.28
C ALA A 325 -5.67 -8.95 -10.54
N THR A 326 -4.56 -9.68 -10.62
CA THR A 326 -4.54 -11.06 -11.12
C THR A 326 -4.47 -12.13 -10.02
N ASP A 327 -3.85 -11.85 -8.88
CA ASP A 327 -3.69 -12.79 -7.76
C ASP A 327 -4.60 -12.42 -6.59
N ASP A 328 -5.69 -13.18 -6.43
CA ASP A 328 -6.69 -12.97 -5.37
C ASP A 328 -6.12 -13.18 -3.96
N GLY A 329 -5.18 -14.11 -3.80
CA GLY A 329 -4.50 -14.37 -2.52
C GLY A 329 -3.58 -13.21 -2.14
N PHE A 330 -2.78 -12.74 -3.10
CA PHE A 330 -1.94 -11.55 -2.93
C PHE A 330 -2.79 -10.32 -2.64
N ARG A 331 -3.90 -10.11 -3.37
CA ARG A 331 -4.84 -9.01 -3.14
C ARG A 331 -5.46 -9.08 -1.75
N ALA A 332 -5.88 -10.26 -1.29
CA ALA A 332 -6.45 -10.44 0.04
C ALA A 332 -5.42 -10.15 1.14
N ALA A 333 -4.20 -10.68 1.01
CA ALA A 333 -3.10 -10.43 1.95
C ALA A 333 -2.70 -8.95 1.97
N PHE A 334 -2.66 -8.29 0.80
CA PHE A 334 -2.39 -6.87 0.69
C PHE A 334 -3.47 -6.03 1.38
N LYS A 335 -4.76 -6.34 1.17
CA LYS A 335 -5.87 -5.68 1.88
C LYS A 335 -5.79 -5.89 3.39
N LEU A 336 -5.39 -7.08 3.84
CA LEU A 336 -5.21 -7.37 5.26
C LEU A 336 -4.08 -6.53 5.87
N LYS A 337 -2.93 -6.43 5.18
CA LYS A 337 -1.80 -5.56 5.59
C LYS A 337 -2.14 -4.07 5.52
N ALA A 338 -2.94 -3.66 4.53
CA ALA A 338 -3.33 -2.27 4.32
C ALA A 338 -4.46 -1.80 5.27
N LYS A 339 -5.24 -2.73 5.84
CA LYS A 339 -6.18 -2.43 6.94
C LYS A 339 -5.39 -2.07 8.19
N LYS A 340 -4.97 -0.81 8.29
CA LYS A 340 -4.52 -0.22 9.55
C LYS A 340 -5.61 -0.42 10.61
N ARG A 341 -5.23 -0.72 11.86
CA ARG A 341 -6.22 -0.74 12.94
C ARG A 341 -6.79 0.68 13.02
N SER A 342 -8.07 0.80 13.34
CA SER A 342 -8.72 2.11 13.46
C SER A 342 -7.99 3.03 14.46
N ILE A 343 -7.37 2.45 15.50
CA ILE A 343 -6.48 3.15 16.43
C ILE A 343 -5.26 3.78 15.74
N ASP A 344 -4.63 3.09 14.77
CA ASP A 344 -3.44 3.58 14.06
C ASP A 344 -3.81 4.75 13.13
N VAL A 345 -4.98 4.68 12.49
CA VAL A 345 -5.53 5.79 11.69
C VAL A 345 -5.79 7.03 12.56
N LEU A 346 -6.34 6.84 13.76
CA LEU A 346 -6.57 7.93 14.70
C LEU A 346 -5.26 8.53 15.23
N ARG A 347 -4.25 7.70 15.51
CA ARG A 347 -2.91 8.16 15.92
C ARG A 347 -2.23 9.02 14.85
N GLU A 348 -2.36 8.63 13.59
CA GLU A 348 -1.81 9.40 12.47
C GLU A 348 -2.52 10.74 12.28
N ALA A 349 -3.84 10.78 12.48
CA ALA A 349 -4.63 12.00 12.27
C ALA A 349 -4.48 13.03 13.41
N PHE A 350 -4.32 12.57 14.66
CA PHE A 350 -4.38 13.44 15.85
C PHE A 350 -3.06 13.51 16.63
N GLY A 351 -2.02 12.80 16.20
CA GLY A 351 -0.70 12.82 16.81
C GLY A 351 -0.59 12.00 18.10
N GLN A 352 0.64 11.88 18.60
CA GLN A 352 0.99 11.09 19.79
C GLN A 352 1.00 11.91 21.10
N ASN A 353 0.67 13.20 21.06
CA ASN A 353 1.03 14.17 22.11
C ASN A 353 -0.09 14.46 23.12
N GLY A 354 -1.06 13.57 23.30
CA GLY A 354 -1.92 13.66 24.48
C GLY A 354 -1.05 13.39 25.71
N GLU A 355 -0.78 14.42 26.51
CA GLU A 355 -0.25 14.27 27.88
C GLU A 355 -1.03 13.14 28.56
N ILE A 356 -0.32 12.27 29.29
CA ILE A 356 -0.96 11.30 30.18
C ILE A 356 -1.72 12.15 31.20
N PRO A 357 -3.06 12.21 31.19
CA PRO A 357 -3.74 12.91 32.27
C PRO A 357 -3.38 12.13 33.54
N THR A 358 -2.65 12.79 34.44
CA THR A 358 -2.40 12.32 35.80
C THR A 358 -3.70 12.32 36.63
N GLU A 359 -4.80 12.78 36.03
CA GLU A 359 -6.14 12.52 36.50
C GLU A 359 -6.31 11.01 36.70
N GLN A 360 -6.34 10.63 37.97
CA GLN A 360 -7.13 9.49 38.42
C GLN A 360 -8.45 9.55 37.63
N PHE A 361 -8.86 8.46 36.98
CA PHE A 361 -10.23 8.37 36.47
C PHE A 361 -11.15 8.39 37.69
N SER A 362 -11.42 9.60 38.21
CA SER A 362 -11.95 9.81 39.54
C SER A 362 -13.41 9.37 39.59
N TYR A 363 -13.73 8.63 40.65
CA TYR A 363 -15.08 8.36 41.09
C TYR A 363 -15.81 9.65 41.46
N ALA A 364 -16.93 9.93 40.79
CA ALA A 364 -18.07 10.75 41.22
C ALA A 364 -19.04 10.80 40.02
N GLU A 365 -20.33 10.50 40.05
CA GLU A 365 -21.34 10.13 41.05
C GLU A 365 -22.42 9.38 40.23
N ASP A 366 -22.85 8.22 40.70
CA ASP A 366 -24.20 7.61 40.54
C ASP A 366 -24.10 6.09 40.52
N GLY A 367 -24.14 5.54 41.73
CA GLY A 367 -24.44 4.15 41.98
C GLY A 367 -23.35 3.16 41.57
N GLN A 368 -23.24 2.09 42.34
CA GLN A 368 -22.53 0.89 41.98
C GLN A 368 -23.13 0.33 40.66
N ARG A 369 -22.69 0.82 39.50
CA ARG A 369 -23.19 0.36 38.19
C ARG A 369 -22.78 -1.10 38.01
N ARG A 370 -23.76 -2.00 38.12
CA ARG A 370 -23.61 -3.43 37.79
C ARG A 370 -23.03 -3.54 36.38
N GLY A 371 -21.86 -4.18 36.25
CA GLY A 371 -21.17 -4.39 34.97
C GLY A 371 -19.99 -3.47 34.67
N ALA A 372 -19.43 -2.74 35.64
CA ALA A 372 -18.13 -2.08 35.47
C ALA A 372 -16.97 -3.00 35.88
N VAL A 373 -15.83 -2.88 35.18
CA VAL A 373 -14.57 -3.56 35.47
C VAL A 373 -13.42 -2.55 35.34
N VAL A 374 -12.45 -2.59 36.26
CA VAL A 374 -11.24 -1.77 36.16
C VAL A 374 -10.15 -2.62 35.52
N VAL A 375 -9.56 -2.15 34.43
CA VAL A 375 -8.50 -2.85 33.69
C VAL A 375 -7.38 -1.87 33.41
N ALA A 376 -6.18 -2.13 33.97
CA ALA A 376 -5.01 -1.25 33.83
C ALA A 376 -5.35 0.23 34.17
N ASP A 377 -6.02 0.42 35.31
CA ASP A 377 -6.55 1.70 35.80
C ASP A 377 -7.61 2.37 34.91
N VAL A 378 -8.11 1.72 33.86
CA VAL A 378 -9.21 2.23 33.03
C VAL A 378 -10.53 1.58 33.49
N VAL A 379 -11.51 2.39 33.88
CA VAL A 379 -12.87 1.91 34.18
C VAL A 379 -13.60 1.62 32.87
N MET A 380 -13.97 0.36 32.64
CA MET A 380 -14.64 -0.11 31.44
C MET A 380 -15.98 -0.77 31.79
N HIS A 381 -16.93 -0.75 30.86
CA HIS A 381 -18.24 -1.37 30.99
C HIS A 381 -18.30 -2.69 30.22
N LEU A 382 -18.77 -3.74 30.88
CA LEU A 382 -18.96 -5.05 30.28
C LEU A 382 -20.22 -5.07 29.41
N GLU A 383 -20.09 -5.57 28.18
CA GLU A 383 -21.19 -5.70 27.22
C GLU A 383 -21.26 -7.10 26.61
N LEU A 384 -22.48 -7.65 26.51
CA LEU A 384 -22.74 -8.92 25.83
C LEU A 384 -23.07 -8.67 24.37
N VAL A 385 -22.25 -9.20 23.48
CA VAL A 385 -22.41 -9.05 22.02
C VAL A 385 -22.86 -10.37 21.40
N GLY A 386 -23.87 -10.29 20.54
CA GLY A 386 -24.50 -11.43 19.89
C GLY A 386 -23.61 -12.08 18.81
N GLY A 387 -23.49 -13.41 18.86
CA GLY A 387 -22.81 -14.24 17.86
C GLY A 387 -23.06 -15.73 18.12
N ARG A 388 -22.58 -16.63 17.25
CA ARG A 388 -22.83 -18.09 17.34
C ARG A 388 -22.54 -18.69 18.72
N GLY A 389 -21.51 -18.18 19.43
CA GLY A 389 -21.19 -18.57 20.82
C GLY A 389 -21.50 -17.50 21.88
N GLY A 390 -21.79 -16.26 21.50
CA GLY A 390 -21.80 -15.09 22.39
C GLY A 390 -20.40 -14.60 22.78
N SER A 391 -20.24 -13.28 22.92
CA SER A 391 -18.98 -12.62 23.25
C SER A 391 -19.18 -11.60 24.37
N LEU A 392 -18.14 -11.39 25.17
CA LEU A 392 -18.07 -10.36 26.21
C LEU A 392 -17.01 -9.32 25.80
N LEU A 393 -17.39 -8.05 25.74
CA LEU A 393 -16.47 -6.93 25.55
C LEU A 393 -16.38 -6.11 26.84
N ALA A 394 -15.27 -5.42 27.03
CA ALA A 394 -15.18 -4.32 27.98
C ALA A 394 -14.93 -3.04 27.19
N GLU A 395 -15.78 -2.04 27.38
CA GLU A 395 -15.83 -0.82 26.59
C GLU A 395 -15.64 0.44 27.45
N TYR A 396 -14.84 1.39 26.95
CA TYR A 396 -14.67 2.72 27.50
C TYR A 396 -15.13 3.75 26.47
N PHE A 397 -16.03 4.64 26.88
CA PHE A 397 -16.63 5.66 26.01
C PHE A 397 -16.09 7.05 26.36
N THR A 398 -15.72 7.81 25.33
CA THR A 398 -15.33 9.22 25.49
C THR A 398 -15.69 10.02 24.23
N ARG A 399 -16.01 11.31 24.37
CA ARG A 399 -16.17 12.22 23.21
C ARG A 399 -14.83 12.75 22.71
N ASP A 400 -13.78 12.62 23.52
CA ASP A 400 -12.45 13.14 23.26
C ASP A 400 -11.52 12.05 22.70
N VAL A 401 -10.95 12.31 21.52
CA VAL A 401 -10.06 11.37 20.83
C VAL A 401 -8.71 11.19 21.54
N GLY A 402 -8.19 12.23 22.20
CA GLY A 402 -6.96 12.17 22.98
C GLY A 402 -7.10 11.24 24.18
N ARG A 403 -8.22 11.35 24.91
CA ARG A 403 -8.58 10.45 26.02
C ARG A 403 -8.77 9.01 25.54
N ALA A 404 -9.37 8.79 24.37
CA ALA A 404 -9.50 7.46 23.79
C ALA A 404 -8.14 6.82 23.47
N LEU A 405 -7.23 7.60 22.87
CA LEU A 405 -5.87 7.15 22.55
C LEU A 405 -5.03 6.92 23.81
N ALA A 406 -5.19 7.74 24.86
CA ALA A 406 -4.51 7.58 26.14
C ALA A 406 -4.98 6.31 26.87
N ALA A 407 -6.29 6.06 26.94
CA ALA A 407 -6.84 4.83 27.50
C ALA A 407 -6.34 3.59 26.73
N ALA A 408 -6.33 3.65 25.40
CA ALA A 408 -5.81 2.56 24.58
C ALA A 408 -4.30 2.31 24.80
N ARG A 409 -3.49 3.37 24.99
CA ARG A 409 -2.07 3.21 25.34
C ARG A 409 -1.88 2.52 26.70
N ARG A 410 -2.65 2.89 27.73
CA ARG A 410 -2.60 2.24 29.05
C ARG A 410 -2.90 0.74 28.95
N LEU A 411 -3.92 0.38 28.18
CA LEU A 411 -4.28 -1.02 27.93
C LEU A 411 -3.18 -1.78 27.16
N GLU A 412 -2.54 -1.15 26.16
CA GLU A 412 -1.39 -1.74 25.44
C GLU A 412 -0.16 -1.93 26.33
N SER A 413 0.12 -0.98 27.25
CA SER A 413 1.20 -1.11 28.24
C SER A 413 0.97 -2.28 29.20
N ALA A 414 -0.27 -2.69 29.43
CA ALA A 414 -0.63 -3.89 30.17
C ALA A 414 -0.61 -5.18 29.31
N GLY A 415 -0.15 -5.11 28.07
CA GLY A 415 -0.03 -6.25 27.16
C GLY A 415 -1.35 -6.67 26.48
N LEU A 416 -2.37 -5.81 26.51
CA LEU A 416 -3.68 -6.06 25.90
C LEU A 416 -3.77 -5.52 24.47
N LYS A 417 -4.81 -5.90 23.73
CA LYS A 417 -5.01 -5.49 22.32
C LYS A 417 -6.30 -4.67 22.14
N PRO A 418 -6.33 -3.40 22.58
CA PRO A 418 -7.52 -2.55 22.50
C PRO A 418 -7.84 -2.14 21.06
N ASN A 419 -9.11 -1.92 20.74
CA ASN A 419 -9.54 -1.30 19.48
C ASN A 419 -10.23 0.02 19.78
N VAL A 420 -10.06 1.01 18.90
CA VAL A 420 -10.71 2.33 19.04
C VAL A 420 -11.59 2.59 17.83
N VAL A 421 -12.89 2.66 18.01
CA VAL A 421 -13.86 2.88 16.92
C VAL A 421 -14.69 4.13 17.18
N ARG A 422 -15.15 4.78 16.11
CA ARG A 422 -16.08 5.91 16.21
C ARG A 422 -17.51 5.37 16.25
N SER A 423 -18.27 5.73 17.28
CA SER A 423 -19.68 5.39 17.46
C SER A 423 -20.48 6.67 17.73
N GLY A 424 -21.09 7.22 16.67
CA GLY A 424 -21.79 8.50 16.74
C GLY A 424 -20.87 9.65 17.20
N PRO A 425 -21.24 10.41 18.25
CA PRO A 425 -20.41 11.48 18.81
C PRO A 425 -19.27 10.97 19.71
N ASN A 426 -19.19 9.66 19.97
CA ASN A 426 -18.23 9.07 20.90
C ASN A 426 -17.15 8.24 20.16
N TYR A 427 -16.01 8.09 20.83
CA TYR A 427 -14.99 7.07 20.58
C TYR A 427 -15.16 5.96 21.61
N VAL A 428 -15.17 4.72 21.13
CA VAL A 428 -15.28 3.51 21.95
C VAL A 428 -13.95 2.79 21.91
N VAL A 429 -13.31 2.67 23.08
CA VAL A 429 -12.11 1.85 23.29
C VAL A 429 -12.57 0.52 23.87
N TYR A 430 -12.33 -0.59 23.19
CA TYR A 430 -12.76 -1.90 23.69
C TYR A 430 -11.66 -2.96 23.63
N ILE A 431 -11.71 -3.89 24.59
CA ILE A 431 -10.93 -5.13 24.58
C ILE A 431 -11.86 -6.34 24.44
N ALA A 432 -11.37 -7.36 23.75
CA ALA A 432 -12.17 -8.54 23.40
C ALA A 432 -12.16 -9.60 24.51
N THR A 433 -13.06 -10.59 24.37
CA THR A 433 -13.22 -11.68 25.34
C THR A 433 -11.92 -12.42 25.64
N ALA A 434 -11.05 -12.62 24.64
CA ALA A 434 -9.76 -13.30 24.85
C ALA A 434 -8.84 -12.55 25.84
N ASP A 435 -8.77 -11.23 25.71
CA ASP A 435 -7.99 -10.39 26.61
C ASP A 435 -8.60 -10.36 28.01
N LEU A 436 -9.94 -10.31 28.11
CA LEU A 436 -10.65 -10.38 29.39
C LEU A 436 -10.46 -11.71 30.12
N LEU A 437 -10.47 -12.83 29.41
CA LEU A 437 -10.23 -14.16 29.98
C LEU A 437 -8.79 -14.27 30.49
N ARG A 438 -7.81 -13.81 29.69
CA ARG A 438 -6.40 -13.78 30.09
C ARG A 438 -6.18 -12.94 31.34
N LEU A 439 -6.86 -11.80 31.46
CA LEU A 439 -6.83 -10.98 32.68
C LEU A 439 -7.46 -11.73 33.86
N ALA A 440 -8.63 -12.34 33.66
CA ALA A 440 -9.35 -13.05 34.71
C ALA A 440 -8.57 -14.26 35.27
N GLU A 441 -7.65 -14.86 34.51
CA GLU A 441 -6.76 -15.93 34.99
C GLU A 441 -5.82 -15.43 36.09
N GLY A 442 -5.25 -14.23 35.93
CA GLY A 442 -4.26 -13.64 36.83
C GLY A 442 -4.80 -12.63 37.85
N ASP A 443 -5.96 -12.03 37.59
CA ASP A 443 -6.56 -10.97 38.42
C ASP A 443 -7.91 -11.43 39.00
N GLU A 444 -7.94 -11.63 40.32
CA GLU A 444 -9.14 -12.08 41.04
C GLU A 444 -10.28 -11.05 41.01
N ALA A 445 -9.96 -9.75 41.04
CA ALA A 445 -10.96 -8.69 41.02
C ALA A 445 -11.67 -8.63 39.67
N VAL A 446 -10.91 -8.71 38.56
CA VAL A 446 -11.46 -8.79 37.20
C VAL A 446 -12.32 -10.05 37.02
N ARG A 447 -11.81 -11.20 37.47
CA ARG A 447 -12.53 -12.48 37.42
C ARG A 447 -13.88 -12.41 38.15
N ARG A 448 -13.88 -11.84 39.36
CA ARG A 448 -15.08 -11.68 40.18
C ARG A 448 -16.07 -10.71 39.55
N ALA A 449 -15.60 -9.58 39.00
CA ALA A 449 -16.45 -8.61 38.32
C ALA A 449 -17.17 -9.23 37.10
N ILE A 450 -16.44 -10.00 36.29
CA ILE A 450 -17.00 -10.71 35.13
C ILE A 450 -18.01 -11.78 35.58
N ALA A 451 -17.66 -12.59 36.59
CA ALA A 451 -18.54 -13.63 37.10
C ALA A 451 -19.87 -13.06 37.62
N LEU A 452 -19.80 -11.98 38.42
CA LEU A 452 -20.99 -11.30 38.95
C LEU A 452 -21.86 -10.69 37.84
N TYR A 453 -21.23 -10.08 36.83
CA TYR A 453 -21.95 -9.54 35.67
C TYR A 453 -22.67 -10.64 34.88
N LEU A 454 -21.98 -11.75 34.56
CA LEU A 454 -22.57 -12.85 33.83
C LEU A 454 -23.71 -13.53 34.61
N ALA A 455 -23.54 -13.72 35.92
CA ALA A 455 -24.59 -14.29 36.79
C ALA A 455 -25.82 -13.36 36.87
N GLU A 456 -25.61 -12.05 36.93
CA GLU A 456 -26.69 -11.07 36.91
C GLU A 456 -27.46 -11.09 35.57
N LYS A 457 -26.74 -11.14 34.44
CA LYS A 457 -27.36 -11.20 33.11
C LYS A 457 -28.06 -12.52 32.84
N ALA A 458 -27.56 -13.64 33.36
CA ALA A 458 -28.23 -14.94 33.29
C ALA A 458 -29.55 -14.96 34.08
N LYS A 459 -29.60 -14.28 35.24
CA LYS A 459 -30.80 -14.25 36.09
C LYS A 459 -31.84 -13.21 35.66
N ASN A 460 -31.38 -11.98 35.41
CA ASN A 460 -32.25 -10.81 35.27
C ASN A 460 -32.20 -10.16 33.89
N GLY A 461 -31.32 -10.62 32.98
CA GLY A 461 -31.18 -10.04 31.64
C GLY A 461 -32.39 -10.28 30.74
N THR A 462 -32.37 -9.66 29.55
CA THR A 462 -33.32 -9.97 28.47
C THR A 462 -33.16 -11.42 27.98
N PRO A 463 -34.15 -12.02 27.30
CA PRO A 463 -34.03 -13.41 26.81
C PRO A 463 -32.73 -13.66 26.05
N ARG A 464 -32.32 -12.72 25.19
CA ARG A 464 -31.06 -12.77 24.44
C ARG A 464 -29.83 -12.66 25.34
N GLN A 465 -29.84 -11.79 26.36
CA GLN A 465 -28.72 -11.66 27.29
C GLN A 465 -28.55 -12.90 28.17
N ARG A 466 -29.65 -13.53 28.61
CA ARG A 466 -29.61 -14.78 29.38
C ARG A 466 -28.95 -15.89 28.58
N GLU A 467 -29.38 -16.07 27.33
CA GLU A 467 -28.80 -17.05 26.41
C GLU A 467 -27.30 -16.84 26.21
N LEU A 468 -26.88 -15.59 25.97
CA LEU A 468 -25.46 -15.26 25.76
C LEU A 468 -24.61 -15.46 27.03
N ALA A 469 -25.12 -15.06 28.20
CA ALA A 469 -24.43 -15.23 29.47
C ALA A 469 -24.26 -16.70 29.83
N GLU A 470 -25.30 -17.53 29.68
CA GLU A 470 -25.23 -18.96 29.91
C GLU A 470 -24.27 -19.67 28.96
N LYS A 471 -24.25 -19.28 27.67
CA LYS A 471 -23.29 -19.82 26.70
C LYS A 471 -21.84 -19.50 27.07
N ILE A 472 -21.57 -18.32 27.64
CA ILE A 472 -20.22 -17.95 28.09
C ILE A 472 -19.85 -18.75 29.35
N LEU A 473 -20.75 -18.81 30.34
CA LEU A 473 -20.52 -19.55 31.60
C LEU A 473 -20.30 -21.06 31.36
N LYS A 474 -21.04 -21.68 30.43
CA LYS A 474 -20.87 -23.11 30.08
C LYS A 474 -19.52 -23.40 29.39
N ARG A 475 -18.99 -22.45 28.62
CA ARG A 475 -17.74 -22.63 27.87
C ARG A 475 -16.49 -22.39 28.70
N HIS A 476 -16.59 -21.58 29.74
CA HIS A 476 -15.43 -21.13 30.51
C HIS A 476 -15.61 -21.47 32.01
N PRO A 477 -15.06 -22.60 32.48
CA PRO A 477 -15.18 -23.05 33.88
C PRO A 477 -14.45 -22.14 34.88
N LEU A 478 -13.72 -21.12 34.40
CA LEU A 478 -13.06 -20.08 35.20
C LEU A 478 -14.05 -19.25 36.06
N PHE A 479 -15.35 -19.33 35.80
CA PHE A 479 -16.40 -18.62 36.52
C PHE A 479 -17.36 -19.63 37.19
N PRO A 480 -17.03 -20.14 38.40
CA PRO A 480 -17.85 -21.17 39.04
C PRO A 480 -19.23 -20.64 39.46
N PHE A 481 -20.27 -21.42 39.17
CA PHE A 481 -21.67 -21.11 39.46
C PHE A 481 -22.01 -21.02 40.98
N GLN A 482 -21.07 -21.44 41.85
CA GLN A 482 -21.30 -21.72 43.28
C GLN A 482 -20.92 -20.59 44.26
N LEU A 483 -20.37 -19.46 43.83
CA LEU A 483 -20.04 -18.33 44.71
C LEU A 483 -21.14 -17.26 44.72
N LEU A 484 -22.33 -17.62 45.21
CA LEU A 484 -23.37 -16.66 45.58
C LEU A 484 -23.85 -16.94 47.01
N PRO A 485 -23.94 -15.95 47.91
CA PRO A 485 -24.56 -16.14 49.22
C PRO A 485 -26.06 -16.33 49.03
N PHE A 486 -26.56 -17.55 49.26
CA PHE A 486 -27.99 -17.86 49.24
C PHE A 486 -28.57 -17.81 50.66
N PRO A 487 -29.68 -17.10 50.91
CA PRO A 487 -30.53 -17.39 52.06
C PRO A 487 -31.32 -18.67 51.79
N ARG A 488 -31.29 -19.59 52.76
CA ARG A 488 -31.97 -20.88 52.76
C ARG A 488 -33.48 -20.71 52.54
N ASN A 489 -34.04 -21.41 51.53
CA ASN A 489 -35.45 -21.79 51.55
C ASN A 489 -35.60 -23.27 51.18
N ARG A 490 -36.13 -24.05 52.13
CA ARG A 490 -36.32 -25.50 52.07
C ARG A 490 -37.52 -25.85 51.17
N HIS A 491 -37.41 -25.75 49.85
CA HIS A 491 -38.34 -26.44 48.94
C HIS A 491 -37.72 -26.94 47.63
N LEU A 492 -36.41 -26.79 47.41
CA LEU A 492 -35.73 -27.29 46.19
C LEU A 492 -34.72 -28.44 46.43
N CYS A 493 -34.62 -28.98 47.64
CA CYS A 493 -33.80 -30.18 47.90
C CYS A 493 -34.33 -31.44 47.18
N ALA A 494 -35.60 -31.47 46.75
CA ALA A 494 -36.17 -32.63 46.08
C ALA A 494 -35.83 -32.72 44.58
N LEU A 495 -35.36 -31.63 43.94
CA LEU A 495 -34.96 -31.65 42.52
C LEU A 495 -33.46 -31.91 42.33
N ALA A 496 -32.62 -31.43 43.26
CA ALA A 496 -31.16 -31.63 43.21
C ALA A 496 -30.77 -33.12 43.38
N ASN A 497 -31.44 -33.84 44.29
CA ASN A 497 -31.15 -35.26 44.52
C ASN A 497 -31.59 -36.19 43.37
N ARG A 498 -32.36 -35.70 42.39
CA ARG A 498 -32.78 -36.49 41.22
C ARG A 498 -31.78 -36.41 40.07
N ILE A 499 -30.91 -35.38 40.06
CA ILE A 499 -29.91 -35.15 39.02
C ILE A 499 -28.57 -35.82 39.40
N ASP A 500 -28.25 -35.95 40.69
CA ASP A 500 -27.04 -36.64 41.15
C ASP A 500 -27.09 -38.19 40.99
N ASP A 501 -28.28 -38.81 41.01
CA ASP A 501 -28.42 -40.26 40.81
C ASP A 501 -28.26 -40.69 39.33
N GLU A 502 -28.57 -39.80 38.38
CA GLU A 502 -28.30 -40.01 36.95
C GLU A 502 -26.82 -39.79 36.60
N PHE A 503 -26.12 -38.90 37.30
CA PHE A 503 -24.70 -38.60 37.04
C PHE A 503 -23.77 -39.71 37.56
N SER A 504 -24.12 -40.42 38.64
CA SER A 504 -23.31 -41.54 39.17
C SER A 504 -23.35 -42.81 38.30
N ARG A 505 -24.39 -43.01 37.47
CA ARG A 505 -24.47 -44.17 36.56
C ARG A 505 -23.64 -44.01 35.28
N TYR A 506 -23.31 -42.78 34.90
CA TYR A 506 -22.55 -42.49 33.67
C TYR A 506 -21.01 -42.51 33.84
N VAL A 507 -20.51 -42.44 35.08
CA VAL A 507 -19.06 -42.32 35.35
C VAL A 507 -18.37 -43.68 35.63
N VAL A 508 -19.11 -44.79 35.78
CA VAL A 508 -18.54 -46.13 36.08
C VAL A 508 -18.15 -46.93 34.82
N TRP A 509 -18.46 -46.46 33.61
CA TRP A 509 -18.22 -47.23 32.36
C TRP A 509 -17.08 -46.69 31.45
N ASN A 510 -16.06 -46.03 32.00
CA ASN A 510 -14.84 -45.75 31.22
C ASN A 510 -13.59 -45.53 32.09
N ARG A 511 -13.04 -46.61 32.64
CA ARG A 511 -11.63 -46.72 33.06
C ARG A 511 -11.10 -48.13 32.78
N ARG A 512 -10.48 -48.33 31.61
CA ARG A 512 -9.36 -49.28 31.43
C ARG A 512 -8.32 -48.64 30.49
N GLN A 513 -7.06 -48.90 30.84
CA GLN A 513 -5.80 -48.19 30.52
C GLN A 513 -5.34 -48.28 29.05
N PRO A 514 -4.37 -47.45 28.61
CA PRO A 514 -3.46 -47.78 27.52
C PRO A 514 -2.08 -48.23 28.03
N THR A 515 -1.54 -49.33 27.50
CA THR A 515 -0.13 -49.73 27.62
C THR A 515 0.63 -49.52 26.31
N CYS A 516 1.92 -49.22 26.43
CA CYS A 516 2.92 -49.01 25.38
C CYS A 516 3.12 -50.17 24.39
N GLY A 517 3.69 -49.88 23.21
CA GLY A 517 4.61 -50.80 22.51
C GLY A 517 4.57 -50.85 20.97
N ILE A 518 5.48 -50.09 20.33
CA ILE A 518 6.49 -50.49 19.31
C ILE A 518 6.12 -51.38 18.08
N ASP A 519 6.44 -50.81 16.90
CA ASP A 519 7.02 -51.37 15.65
C ASP A 519 6.24 -51.98 14.45
N GLN A 520 6.83 -51.63 13.27
CA GLN A 520 7.01 -52.37 12.01
C GLN A 520 5.93 -52.40 10.90
N ARG A 521 6.15 -51.52 9.89
CA ARG A 521 6.32 -51.75 8.42
C ARG A 521 5.32 -52.56 7.56
N PRO A 522 5.32 -52.36 6.21
CA PRO A 522 4.11 -52.35 5.37
C PRO A 522 4.03 -53.44 4.28
N VAL A 523 2.82 -53.72 3.79
CA VAL A 523 2.46 -54.40 2.52
C VAL A 523 1.02 -53.94 2.20
N GLY A 524 0.53 -53.61 1.01
CA GLY A 524 0.93 -53.86 -0.36
C GLY A 524 -0.29 -54.38 -1.13
N LEU A 525 -0.52 -53.79 -2.31
CA LEU A 525 -1.19 -54.33 -3.50
C LEU A 525 -2.73 -54.24 -3.73
N ARG A 526 -2.97 -53.72 -4.96
CA ARG A 526 -3.94 -54.10 -6.03
C ARG A 526 -5.33 -53.46 -5.95
N ARG A 527 -5.62 -52.51 -6.85
CA ARG A 527 -6.09 -52.70 -8.25
C ARG A 527 -7.38 -53.53 -8.34
N ARG A 528 -8.49 -52.87 -8.65
CA ARG A 528 -9.29 -53.05 -9.89
C ARG A 528 -10.50 -52.10 -9.88
N GLN A 529 -10.51 -51.17 -10.84
CA GLN A 529 -11.72 -50.79 -11.59
C GLN A 529 -12.14 -52.00 -12.47
N PRO A 530 -13.37 -52.11 -13.02
CA PRO A 530 -14.01 -51.03 -13.79
C PRO A 530 -15.55 -51.02 -13.84
N GLU A 531 -16.06 -50.13 -14.71
CA GLU A 531 -17.34 -50.19 -15.46
C GLU A 531 -18.62 -49.84 -14.69
N GLU A 532 -19.26 -48.69 -15.00
CA GLU A 532 -20.10 -48.37 -16.18
C GLU A 532 -21.58 -48.76 -15.97
N PHE A 533 -22.46 -48.15 -16.79
CA PHE A 533 -23.93 -48.02 -16.69
C PHE A 533 -24.40 -46.89 -15.75
N GLY A 534 -24.97 -45.76 -16.20
CA GLY A 534 -25.64 -45.45 -17.47
C GLY A 534 -27.16 -45.57 -17.35
N GLY A 535 -27.85 -44.45 -17.57
CA GLY A 535 -29.28 -44.36 -17.91
C GLY A 535 -30.24 -44.39 -16.71
N ALA A 536 -30.88 -43.30 -16.29
CA ALA A 536 -31.89 -42.48 -16.96
C ALA A 536 -33.33 -42.91 -16.62
N ALA A 537 -34.06 -41.92 -16.09
CA ALA A 537 -35.51 -41.68 -16.22
C ALA A 537 -36.44 -42.68 -15.51
N GLU A 538 -37.59 -42.30 -14.94
CA GLU A 538 -38.37 -41.08 -14.92
C GLU A 538 -39.50 -41.27 -13.88
N GLY A 539 -40.05 -40.18 -13.34
CA GLY A 539 -41.40 -40.21 -12.78
C GLY A 539 -41.60 -39.38 -11.51
N PHE A 540 -41.98 -38.10 -11.67
CA PHE A 540 -43.36 -37.62 -11.42
C PHE A 540 -43.42 -36.08 -11.29
N LYS A 541 -43.99 -35.44 -12.32
CA LYS A 541 -45.04 -34.38 -12.29
C LYS A 541 -45.05 -33.33 -11.16
N ARG A 542 -44.88 -32.03 -11.50
CA ARG A 542 -45.92 -30.94 -11.60
C ARG A 542 -45.41 -29.53 -11.25
N GLY A 543 -45.78 -28.55 -12.11
CA GLY A 543 -46.22 -27.15 -11.83
C GLY A 543 -45.22 -26.19 -11.14
N VAL A 544 -44.62 -25.18 -11.78
CA VAL A 544 -45.16 -23.91 -12.34
C VAL A 544 -45.99 -23.07 -11.34
N TYR A 545 -45.42 -21.96 -10.83
CA TYR A 545 -45.80 -20.55 -11.10
C TYR A 545 -45.37 -19.57 -9.98
N LEU A 546 -44.98 -18.35 -10.41
CA LEU A 546 -45.12 -17.01 -9.78
C LEU A 546 -44.75 -16.86 -8.28
N GLY A 547 -43.95 -15.90 -7.86
CA GLY A 547 -44.14 -14.47 -8.09
C GLY A 547 -44.23 -13.77 -6.73
N ARG A 548 -43.29 -12.84 -6.51
CA ARG A 548 -43.32 -11.60 -5.71
C ARG A 548 -44.48 -11.27 -4.76
N LEU A 549 -44.09 -10.37 -3.83
CA LEU A 549 -44.85 -9.31 -3.14
C LEU A 549 -45.57 -9.78 -1.86
N LEU A 550 -45.65 -9.03 -0.76
CA LEU A 550 -45.81 -7.58 -0.46
C LEU A 550 -45.27 -7.34 1.00
N ASP A 551 -44.97 -6.17 1.57
CA ASP A 551 -44.92 -4.73 1.17
C ASP A 551 -44.30 -3.90 2.33
N ALA A 552 -43.56 -2.82 2.00
CA ALA A 552 -43.85 -1.37 2.24
C ALA A 552 -43.67 -0.90 3.71
N GLU A 553 -42.99 0.21 4.02
CA GLU A 553 -43.24 1.58 3.54
C GLU A 553 -42.02 2.55 3.68
N ASN A 554 -42.01 3.56 2.80
CA ASN A 554 -41.44 4.93 2.89
C ASN A 554 -39.90 5.10 2.89
N GLY A 555 -39.28 5.97 2.09
CA GLY A 555 -39.75 7.02 1.18
C GLY A 555 -38.66 8.11 1.07
N TYR A 556 -38.49 8.66 -0.15
CA TYR A 556 -37.71 9.86 -0.54
C TYR A 556 -36.23 9.73 -0.98
N LYS A 557 -36.09 9.52 -2.30
CA LYS A 557 -35.09 10.15 -3.19
C LYS A 557 -35.75 11.34 -3.90
N LEU A 558 -34.99 12.40 -4.13
CA LEU A 558 -34.90 13.29 -5.33
C LEU A 558 -34.24 14.60 -4.83
N GLY A 559 -33.24 15.22 -5.44
CA GLY A 559 -32.67 15.13 -6.78
C GLY A 559 -32.58 16.56 -7.32
N VAL A 560 -31.37 17.09 -7.59
CA VAL A 560 -31.17 18.19 -8.55
C VAL A 560 -29.79 18.03 -9.21
N ARG A 561 -29.82 17.80 -10.52
CA ARG A 561 -28.72 17.97 -11.46
C ARG A 561 -29.35 18.64 -12.68
N LEU A 562 -28.95 19.87 -13.02
CA LEU A 562 -28.78 20.41 -14.38
C LEU A 562 -28.70 21.94 -14.40
N GLY A 563 -27.75 22.45 -15.19
CA GLY A 563 -27.91 23.71 -15.92
C GLY A 563 -26.91 24.81 -15.59
N ALA A 564 -25.80 24.88 -16.33
CA ALA A 564 -25.34 26.10 -17.01
C ALA A 564 -24.07 25.83 -17.84
N LEU A 565 -24.28 25.65 -19.15
CA LEU A 565 -23.32 25.92 -20.22
C LEU A 565 -23.58 27.37 -20.68
N HIS A 566 -22.55 28.22 -20.77
CA HIS A 566 -22.16 28.98 -21.98
C HIS A 566 -21.18 30.13 -21.68
N HIS A 567 -20.28 30.34 -22.65
CA HIS A 567 -19.39 31.48 -22.91
C HIS A 567 -18.16 31.71 -22.01
N LEU A 568 -16.99 31.33 -22.51
CA LEU A 568 -16.10 32.26 -23.23
C LEU A 568 -15.02 31.44 -23.95
N GLY A 569 -15.10 31.42 -25.27
CA GLY A 569 -13.96 31.12 -26.12
C GLY A 569 -13.23 32.42 -26.38
N GLU A 570 -11.91 32.44 -26.22
CA GLU A 570 -11.02 33.22 -27.06
C GLU A 570 -9.57 32.74 -26.93
N PHE A 571 -9.00 32.48 -28.11
CA PHE A 571 -7.60 32.39 -28.52
C PHE A 571 -6.48 32.67 -27.47
N VAL A 572 -5.52 31.74 -27.39
CA VAL A 572 -4.08 32.10 -27.43
C VAL A 572 -3.33 31.08 -28.29
N LYS A 573 -2.69 31.61 -29.34
CA LYS A 573 -1.84 30.90 -30.30
C LYS A 573 -0.63 30.25 -29.62
N VAL A 574 -0.25 29.11 -30.19
CA VAL A 574 0.99 28.36 -29.98
C VAL A 574 2.21 29.25 -30.27
N HIS A 575 3.00 29.53 -29.25
CA HIS A 575 4.45 29.76 -29.33
C HIS A 575 5.04 29.31 -27.98
N ASP A 576 5.88 28.27 -27.99
CA ASP A 576 6.95 27.99 -27.00
C ASP A 576 7.50 26.56 -27.16
N VAL A 577 7.86 26.20 -28.39
CA VAL A 577 8.69 25.01 -28.69
C VAL A 577 10.18 25.41 -28.78
N HIS A 578 10.49 26.71 -28.77
CA HIS A 578 11.85 27.22 -28.91
C HIS A 578 12.66 27.13 -27.60
N ASP A 579 12.09 27.50 -26.45
CA ASP A 579 12.81 27.55 -25.18
C ASP A 579 13.27 26.18 -24.66
N ALA A 580 12.45 25.13 -24.83
CA ALA A 580 12.82 23.78 -24.39
C ALA A 580 13.92 23.14 -25.28
N ALA A 581 14.03 23.57 -26.54
CA ALA A 581 15.07 23.13 -27.46
C ALA A 581 16.37 23.91 -27.26
N GLU A 582 16.28 25.19 -26.88
CA GLU A 582 17.42 26.05 -26.59
C GLU A 582 18.10 25.67 -25.26
N LEU A 583 17.32 25.38 -24.22
CA LEU A 583 17.80 24.84 -22.93
C LEU A 583 18.51 23.48 -23.08
N ARG A 584 18.06 22.63 -24.01
CA ARG A 584 18.73 21.36 -24.32
C ARG A 584 20.02 21.57 -25.12
N ARG A 585 20.08 22.56 -26.00
CA ARG A 585 21.31 22.89 -26.76
C ARG A 585 22.39 23.48 -25.86
N GLU A 586 22.02 24.26 -24.85
CA GLU A 586 22.95 24.92 -23.94
C GLU A 586 23.63 23.92 -22.98
N SER A 587 22.87 22.96 -22.45
CA SER A 587 23.41 21.83 -21.66
C SER A 587 24.39 20.97 -22.49
N ILE A 588 24.10 20.76 -23.78
CA ILE A 588 24.99 20.05 -24.72
C ILE A 588 26.24 20.89 -25.05
N ARG A 589 26.14 22.22 -25.12
CA ARG A 589 27.27 23.11 -25.42
C ARG A 589 28.28 23.14 -24.26
N LEU A 590 27.80 23.17 -23.02
CA LEU A 590 28.64 23.14 -21.82
C LEU A 590 29.23 21.75 -21.56
N GLY A 591 28.51 20.67 -21.91
CA GLY A 591 29.05 19.30 -21.87
C GLY A 591 30.15 19.00 -22.89
N ARG A 592 30.25 19.77 -23.99
CA ARG A 592 31.34 19.67 -24.98
C ARG A 592 32.57 20.52 -24.64
N ALA A 593 32.47 21.47 -23.71
CA ALA A 593 33.59 22.34 -23.34
C ALA A 593 34.54 21.69 -22.31
N SER A 594 34.24 20.50 -21.79
CA SER A 594 35.08 19.73 -20.85
C SER A 594 35.94 18.65 -21.52
N THR A 595 36.02 18.64 -22.85
CA THR A 595 37.00 17.86 -23.61
C THR A 595 37.89 18.80 -24.40
N TYR A 596 38.75 19.51 -23.67
CA TYR A 596 40.13 19.82 -24.04
C TYR A 596 40.96 19.86 -22.76
#